data_AF-A0A1W4XRC3-F1
#
_entry.id   AF-A0A1W4XRC3-F1
#
_cell.length_a   1.000
_cell.length_b   1.000
_cell.length_c   1.000
_cell.angle_alpha   90.00
_cell.angle_beta   90.00
_cell.angle_gamma   90.00
#
_symmetry.space_group_name_H-M   'P 1'
#
loop_
_entity.id
_entity.type
_entity.pdbx_description
1 polymer ?
#
loop_
_entity_poly.entity_id
_entity_poly.type
_entity_poly.pdbx_seq_one_letter_code
_entity_poly.pdbx_strand_id
1 'polypeptide(L)'
;MMGLLGNVAEVKDLRYYLMTPEYVSVFSDLLDSYSDGIEVSYNAAGVLSHMASDGPEVWTITYPTREMVLRRMVVAIERWDLGSQRNINYRSFEPILHLVKVYDTPECQHWAVWALANLTKVYRK
;
A
#
# COMPACT_ATOMS: atom_id res chain seq x y z
N MET A 1 7.41 13.06 -3.27
CA MET A 1 7.36 12.74 -1.83
C MET A 1 6.95 11.29 -1.57
N MET A 2 5.89 10.76 -2.20
CA MET A 2 5.42 9.37 -1.97
C MET A 2 6.50 8.29 -2.15
N GLY A 3 7.35 8.37 -3.19
CA GLY A 3 8.41 7.37 -3.39
C GLY A 3 9.45 7.29 -2.27
N LEU A 4 9.69 8.38 -1.53
CA LEU A 4 10.57 8.34 -0.36
C LEU A 4 9.90 7.61 0.81
N LEU A 5 8.65 7.95 1.11
CA LEU A 5 7.91 7.34 2.21
C LEU A 5 7.56 5.86 1.93
N GLY A 6 7.36 5.49 0.67
CA GLY A 6 7.30 4.09 0.23
C GLY A 6 8.55 3.31 0.67
N ASN A 7 9.74 3.83 0.37
CA ASN A 7 10.99 3.18 0.78
C ASN A 7 11.14 3.08 2.31
N VAL A 8 10.71 4.10 3.05
CA VAL A 8 10.72 4.06 4.53
C VAL A 8 9.77 2.97 5.04
N ALA A 9 8.59 2.83 4.44
CA ALA A 9 7.62 1.82 4.80
C ALA A 9 8.11 0.39 4.49
N GLU A 10 8.91 0.18 3.44
CA GLU A 10 9.49 -1.13 3.14
C GLU A 10 10.50 -1.63 4.21
N VAL A 11 11.05 -0.73 5.03
CA VAL A 11 12.03 -1.06 6.08
C VAL A 11 11.34 -1.23 7.43
N LYS A 12 11.31 -2.46 7.96
CA LYS A 12 10.69 -2.79 9.25
C LYS A 12 11.12 -1.87 10.40
N ASP A 13 12.43 -1.65 10.53
CA ASP A 13 12.97 -0.84 11.63
C ASP A 13 12.70 0.66 11.50
N LEU A 14 12.11 1.12 10.38
CA LEU A 14 11.75 2.53 10.18
C LEU A 14 10.23 2.76 10.15
N ARG A 15 9.42 1.70 9.96
CA ARG A 15 7.96 1.82 9.82
C ARG A 15 7.27 2.51 10.98
N TYR A 16 7.77 2.35 12.20
CA TYR A 16 7.17 2.97 13.39
C TYR A 16 7.18 4.51 13.33
N TYR A 17 8.13 5.12 12.60
CA TYR A 17 8.15 6.58 12.40
C TYR A 17 6.96 7.08 11.54
N LEU A 18 6.34 6.19 10.76
CA LEU A 18 5.15 6.50 9.96
C LEU A 18 3.85 6.30 10.75
N MET A 19 3.88 5.61 11.89
CA MET A 19 2.71 5.32 12.71
C MET A 19 2.31 6.53 13.56
N THR A 20 1.91 7.62 12.90
CA THR A 20 1.33 8.81 13.53
C THR A 20 -0.04 9.12 12.94
N PRO A 21 -0.96 9.75 13.70
CA PRO A 21 -2.29 10.10 13.19
C PRO A 21 -2.23 10.93 11.90
N GLU A 22 -1.27 11.84 11.79
CA GLU A 22 -1.11 12.75 10.65
C GLU A 22 -0.70 11.97 9.40
N TYR A 23 0.34 11.13 9.48
CA TYR A 23 0.80 10.36 8.34
C TYR A 23 -0.24 9.35 7.89
N VAL A 24 -0.82 8.59 8.82
CA VAL A 24 -1.83 7.57 8.48
C VAL A 24 -3.07 8.23 7.89
N SER A 25 -3.54 9.36 8.44
CA SER A 25 -4.68 10.10 7.86
C SER A 25 -4.38 10.54 6.42
N VAL A 26 -3.22 11.14 6.18
CA VAL A 26 -2.82 11.58 4.84
C VAL A 26 -2.81 10.42 3.86
N PHE A 27 -2.18 9.29 4.18
CA PHE A 27 -2.17 8.13 3.28
C PHE A 27 -3.57 7.54 3.10
N SER A 28 -4.36 7.47 4.17
CA SER A 28 -5.74 6.99 4.11
C SER A 28 -6.58 7.86 3.17
N ASP A 29 -6.40 9.18 3.19
CA ASP A 29 -7.13 10.10 2.32
C ASP A 29 -6.65 10.07 0.87
N LEU A 30 -5.35 9.85 0.66
CA LEU A 30 -4.80 9.63 -0.69
C LEU A 30 -5.33 8.35 -1.34
N LEU A 31 -5.88 7.41 -0.58
CA LEU A 31 -6.59 6.27 -1.14
C LEU A 31 -7.74 6.70 -2.03
N ASP A 32 -8.40 7.84 -1.81
CA ASP A 32 -9.52 8.32 -2.62
C ASP A 32 -9.11 9.16 -3.85
N SER A 33 -7.80 9.32 -4.07
CA SER A 33 -7.28 10.16 -5.17
C SER A 33 -7.41 9.50 -6.54
N TYR A 34 -7.89 10.28 -7.51
CA TYR A 34 -7.92 9.96 -8.96
C TYR A 34 -6.84 10.74 -9.74
N SER A 35 -5.93 11.43 -9.06
CA SER A 35 -4.85 12.17 -9.70
C SER A 35 -3.86 11.23 -10.37
N ASP A 36 -3.41 11.58 -11.57
CA ASP A 36 -2.44 10.82 -12.37
C ASP A 36 -2.88 9.36 -12.58
N GLY A 37 -4.18 9.16 -12.81
CA GLY A 37 -4.79 7.85 -12.93
C GLY A 37 -4.90 7.18 -11.56
N ILE A 38 -4.23 6.03 -11.39
CA ILE A 38 -4.24 5.29 -10.11
C ILE A 38 -3.01 5.55 -9.26
N GLU A 39 -1.99 6.24 -9.79
CA GLU A 39 -0.65 6.35 -9.20
C GLU A 39 -0.66 6.77 -7.73
N VAL A 40 -1.39 7.83 -7.40
CA VAL A 40 -1.42 8.36 -6.03
C VAL A 40 -2.02 7.36 -5.06
N SER A 41 -3.21 6.85 -5.39
CA SER A 41 -3.90 5.87 -4.54
C SER A 41 -3.17 4.53 -4.45
N TYR A 42 -2.54 4.10 -5.55
CA TYR A 42 -1.74 2.88 -5.60
C TYR A 42 -0.54 2.96 -4.66
N ASN A 43 0.22 4.06 -4.71
CA ASN A 43 1.37 4.28 -3.84
C ASN A 43 0.96 4.42 -2.37
N ALA A 44 -0.14 5.12 -2.09
CA ALA A 44 -0.68 5.24 -0.74
C ALA A 44 -1.09 3.89 -0.15
N ALA A 45 -1.79 3.06 -0.93
CA ALA A 45 -2.14 1.69 -0.53
C ALA A 45 -0.91 0.81 -0.30
N GLY A 46 0.17 1.01 -1.07
CA GLY A 46 1.43 0.30 -0.87
C GLY A 46 2.10 0.64 0.46
N VAL A 47 2.20 1.94 0.77
CA VAL A 47 2.70 2.40 2.08
C VAL A 47 1.87 1.81 3.21
N LEU A 48 0.54 1.90 3.12
CA LEU A 48 -0.37 1.38 4.14
C LEU A 48 -0.30 -0.14 4.27
N SER A 49 -0.10 -0.88 3.17
CA SER A 49 0.10 -2.34 3.22
C SER A 49 1.35 -2.69 4.01
N HIS A 50 2.46 -1.99 3.77
CA HIS A 50 3.66 -2.18 4.55
C HIS A 50 3.47 -1.78 6.02
N MET A 51 2.78 -0.68 6.32
CA MET A 51 2.53 -0.31 7.71
C MET A 51 1.63 -1.33 8.43
N ALA A 52 0.62 -1.85 7.76
CA ALA A 52 -0.33 -2.80 8.34
C ALA A 52 0.21 -4.24 8.47
N SER A 53 1.27 -4.58 7.72
CA SER A 53 1.83 -5.94 7.69
C SER A 53 2.64 -6.34 8.91
N ASP A 54 2.90 -5.41 9.83
CA ASP A 54 3.51 -5.71 11.13
C ASP A 54 2.50 -6.18 12.18
N GLY A 55 1.23 -6.34 11.81
CA GLY A 55 0.17 -6.83 12.70
C GLY A 55 -0.62 -5.72 13.39
N PRO A 56 -1.74 -6.05 14.06
CA PRO A 56 -2.57 -5.09 14.77
C PRO A 56 -1.89 -4.45 15.99
N GLU A 57 -0.96 -5.15 16.64
CA GLU A 57 -0.28 -4.71 17.86
C GLU A 57 0.62 -3.48 17.66
N VAL A 58 1.11 -3.26 16.44
CA VAL A 58 1.92 -2.07 16.11
C VAL A 58 1.08 -0.86 15.70
N TRP A 59 -0.24 -1.03 15.55
CA TRP A 59 -1.15 0.05 15.21
C TRP A 59 -1.50 0.86 16.46
N THR A 60 -0.57 1.73 16.88
CA THR A 60 -0.62 2.42 18.19
C THR A 60 -1.50 3.66 18.22
N ILE A 61 -1.99 4.13 17.07
CA ILE A 61 -2.84 5.31 16.97
C ILE A 61 -4.32 4.96 17.14
N THR A 62 -5.10 5.88 17.71
CA THR A 62 -6.55 5.70 17.90
C THR A 62 -7.37 6.10 16.67
N TYR A 63 -6.87 7.02 15.85
CA TYR A 63 -7.52 7.47 14.63
C TYR A 63 -6.49 7.83 13.55
N PRO A 64 -6.69 7.40 12.28
CA PRO A 64 -7.72 6.47 11.83
C PRO A 64 -7.49 5.05 12.38
N THR A 65 -8.57 4.30 12.61
CA THR A 65 -8.44 2.91 13.10
C THR A 65 -7.90 1.99 12.01
N ARG A 66 -7.21 0.92 12.41
CA ARG A 66 -6.66 -0.08 11.49
C ARG A 66 -7.71 -0.63 10.54
N GLU A 67 -8.86 -1.03 11.09
CA GLU A 67 -9.96 -1.63 10.32
C GLU A 67 -10.56 -0.64 9.32
N MET A 68 -10.62 0.66 9.68
CA MET A 68 -11.08 1.69 8.76
C MET A 68 -10.13 1.84 7.59
N VAL A 69 -8.82 1.87 7.86
CA VAL A 69 -7.80 1.97 6.80
C VAL A 69 -7.80 0.74 5.90
N LEU A 70 -7.85 -0.48 6.47
CA LEU A 70 -7.88 -1.72 5.69
C LEU A 70 -9.11 -1.80 4.77
N ARG A 71 -10.30 -1.42 5.26
CA ARG A 71 -11.49 -1.35 4.41
C ARG A 71 -11.33 -0.35 3.27
N ARG A 72 -10.79 0.84 3.54
CA ARG A 72 -10.52 1.84 2.50
C ARG A 72 -9.51 1.33 1.47
N MET A 73 -8.50 0.56 1.91
CA MET A 73 -7.54 -0.06 0.99
C MET A 73 -8.22 -1.02 0.02
N VAL A 74 -9.11 -1.90 0.51
CA VAL A 74 -9.85 -2.83 -0.36
C VAL A 74 -10.69 -2.07 -1.39
N VAL A 75 -11.46 -1.06 -0.95
CA VAL A 75 -12.25 -0.21 -1.85
C VAL A 75 -11.38 0.47 -2.91
N ALA A 76 -10.19 0.96 -2.52
CA ALA A 76 -9.25 1.55 -3.46
C ALA A 76 -8.69 0.52 -4.45
N ILE A 77 -8.30 -0.67 -4.00
CA ILE A 77 -7.72 -1.71 -4.86
C ILE A 77 -8.74 -2.21 -5.89
N GLU A 78 -10.00 -2.42 -5.46
CA GLU A 78 -11.07 -2.94 -6.32
C GLU A 78 -11.49 -1.99 -7.43
N ARG A 79 -11.24 -0.68 -7.28
CA ARG A 79 -11.60 0.31 -8.30
C ARG A 79 -10.59 0.40 -9.45
N TRP A 80 -9.36 -0.09 -9.26
CA TRP A 80 -8.31 0.08 -10.25
C TRP A 80 -8.50 -0.91 -11.39
N ASP A 81 -8.45 -0.43 -12.63
CA ASP A 81 -8.34 -1.33 -13.78
C ASP A 81 -6.97 -2.03 -13.75
N LEU A 82 -6.98 -3.37 -13.80
CA LEU A 82 -5.77 -4.18 -13.86
C LEU A 82 -4.91 -3.90 -15.09
N GLY A 83 -5.47 -3.30 -16.15
CA GLY A 83 -4.75 -2.82 -17.33
C GLY A 83 -4.12 -1.43 -17.18
N SER A 84 -4.34 -0.74 -16.06
CA SER A 84 -3.85 0.63 -15.85
C SER A 84 -2.33 0.69 -15.97
N GLN A 85 -1.84 1.58 -16.85
CA GLN A 85 -0.42 1.87 -16.93
C GLN A 85 0.05 2.60 -15.68
N ARG A 86 1.27 2.29 -15.27
CA ARG A 86 1.93 2.90 -14.13
C ARG A 86 3.37 3.27 -14.47
N ASN A 87 3.90 4.32 -13.85
CA ASN A 87 5.28 4.75 -13.95
C ASN A 87 6.05 4.36 -12.68
N ILE A 88 6.26 3.05 -12.50
CA ILE A 88 6.90 2.51 -11.29
C ILE A 88 8.14 1.72 -11.68
N ASN A 89 9.25 2.08 -11.06
CA ASN A 89 10.53 1.39 -11.19
C ASN A 89 10.79 0.55 -9.93
N TYR A 90 10.34 -0.70 -9.93
CA TYR A 90 10.64 -1.63 -8.85
C TYR A 90 12.14 -1.97 -8.86
N ARG A 91 12.83 -1.63 -7.77
CA ARG A 91 14.25 -2.02 -7.56
C ARG A 91 14.39 -3.48 -7.15
N SER A 92 13.38 -4.01 -6.45
CA SER A 92 13.26 -5.38 -6.00
C SER A 92 11.78 -5.74 -5.88
N PHE A 93 11.44 -7.01 -6.05
CA PHE A 93 10.11 -7.53 -5.69
C PHE A 93 10.06 -8.08 -4.26
N GLU A 94 11.19 -8.14 -3.55
CA GLU A 94 11.25 -8.64 -2.18
C GLU A 94 10.20 -8.00 -1.25
N PRO A 95 9.99 -6.65 -1.24
CA PRO A 95 8.98 -6.05 -0.38
C PRO A 95 7.56 -6.53 -0.73
N ILE A 96 7.24 -6.66 -2.02
CA ILE A 96 5.93 -7.15 -2.47
C ILE A 96 5.74 -8.63 -2.14
N LEU A 97 6.77 -9.45 -2.36
CA LEU A 97 6.74 -10.88 -2.05
C LEU A 97 6.65 -11.16 -0.54
N HIS A 98 7.17 -10.24 0.29
CA HIS A 98 6.95 -10.28 1.72
C HIS A 98 5.47 -10.11 2.07
N LEU A 99 4.80 -9.12 1.48
CA LEU A 99 3.36 -8.86 1.71
C LEU A 99 2.46 -10.03 1.30
N VAL A 100 2.82 -10.78 0.26
CA VAL A 100 2.08 -12.01 -0.14
C VAL A 100 2.06 -13.07 0.97
N LYS A 101 3.01 -13.04 1.92
CA LYS A 101 3.11 -14.00 3.02
C LYS A 101 2.45 -13.52 4.32
N VAL A 102 1.82 -12.34 4.33
CA VAL A 102 1.15 -11.74 5.49
C VAL A 102 -0.28 -12.28 5.58
N TYR A 103 -0.43 -13.51 6.10
CA TYR A 103 -1.72 -14.22 6.13
C TYR A 103 -2.70 -13.68 7.18
N ASP A 104 -2.21 -13.00 8.20
CA ASP A 104 -3.01 -12.34 9.24
C ASP A 104 -3.69 -11.06 8.74
N THR A 105 -3.21 -10.48 7.63
CA THR A 105 -3.74 -9.23 7.06
C THR A 105 -3.97 -9.38 5.54
N PRO A 106 -5.09 -9.99 5.13
CA PRO A 106 -5.39 -10.30 3.72
C PRO A 106 -5.40 -9.09 2.78
N GLU A 107 -5.72 -7.90 3.29
CA GLU A 107 -5.73 -6.66 2.49
C GLU A 107 -4.32 -6.28 1.99
N CYS A 108 -3.28 -6.62 2.76
CA CYS A 108 -1.89 -6.48 2.32
C CYS A 108 -1.59 -7.42 1.16
N GLN A 109 -2.06 -8.67 1.24
CA GLN A 109 -1.95 -9.64 0.15
C GLN A 109 -2.71 -9.17 -1.08
N HIS A 110 -3.89 -8.58 -0.91
CA HIS A 110 -4.70 -8.06 -2.01
C HIS A 110 -3.93 -7.01 -2.83
N TRP A 111 -3.32 -6.03 -2.16
CA TRP A 111 -2.48 -5.04 -2.84
C TRP A 111 -1.28 -5.68 -3.54
N ALA A 112 -0.58 -6.59 -2.87
CA ALA A 112 0.62 -7.24 -3.41
C ALA A 112 0.31 -8.10 -4.64
N VAL A 113 -0.76 -8.90 -4.58
CA VAL A 113 -1.23 -9.73 -5.69
C VAL A 113 -1.71 -8.87 -6.85
N TRP A 114 -2.45 -7.78 -6.58
CA TRP A 114 -2.86 -6.84 -7.62
C TRP A 114 -1.63 -6.24 -8.33
N ALA A 115 -0.63 -5.79 -7.57
CA ALA A 115 0.59 -5.21 -8.11
C ALA A 115 1.34 -6.18 -9.04
N LEU A 116 1.50 -7.44 -8.61
CA LEU A 116 2.12 -8.50 -9.40
C LEU A 116 1.28 -8.84 -10.64
N ALA A 117 -0.04 -8.93 -10.52
CA ALA A 117 -0.93 -9.23 -11.63
C ALA A 117 -0.90 -8.12 -12.70
N ASN A 118 -0.94 -6.85 -12.29
CA ASN A 118 -0.84 -5.70 -13.21
C ASN A 118 0.50 -5.72 -13.99
N LEU A 119 1.61 -6.07 -13.33
CA LEU A 119 2.92 -6.20 -13.99
C LEU A 119 2.90 -7.20 -15.15
N THR A 120 2.14 -8.29 -15.05
CA THR A 120 2.00 -9.30 -16.13
C THR A 120 1.09 -8.86 -17.29
N LYS A 121 0.34 -7.76 -17.13
CA LYS A 121 -0.61 -7.24 -18.11
C LYS A 121 -0.05 -6.07 -18.90
N VAL A 122 0.62 -5.13 -18.23
CA VAL A 122 0.96 -3.82 -18.79
C VAL A 122 2.27 -3.83 -19.58
N TYR A 123 3.25 -4.64 -19.18
CA TYR A 123 4.58 -4.67 -19.81
C TYR A 123 4.79 -5.87 -20.72
N ARG A 124 3.73 -6.36 -21.38
CA ARG A 124 3.83 -7.45 -22.35
C ARG A 124 4.68 -6.98 -23.54
N LYS A 125 5.72 -7.75 -23.85
CA LYS A 125 6.48 -7.64 -25.10
C LYS A 125 5.65 -8.21 -26.25
#